data_AF-A0AAU9VKV4-F1
#
_entry.id   AF-A0AAU9VKV4-F1
#
_cell.length_a   1.000
_cell.length_b   1.000
_cell.length_c   1.000
_cell.angle_alpha   90.00
_cell.angle_beta   90.00
_cell.angle_gamma   90.00
#
_symmetry.space_group_name_H-M   'P 1'
#
loop_
_entity.id
_entity.type
_entity.pdbx_description
1 polymer ?
#
loop_
_entity_poly.entity_id
_entity_poly.type
_entity_poly.pdbx_seq_one_letter_code
_entity_poly.pdbx_strand_id
1 'polypeptide(L)'
;APPGSFEFLLDPFVDRRSECMGVQERHYTTRLRQRGAFIPSHHVPSALTEALHAAVRRLIEQDHVLAQDRVYLGLSSNRLSHAYNYHGLTANKWLRGGAQVDALLQQMSAMLNSNEQFDMDDSFQLSFTHVHASPAGSGYKRKLKPGHSALTSFKKKKLSMLLIKKGDELCSARTIVTAKARLDQHPSWDRFKRGRRIQAEHAVDLHHETRVPRAHHACDNNPDHCSPCLQTGCPDYTKAQGRCGYITCPLCHHYVEALSHRCFIQV
;
A
#
# COMPACT_ATOMS: atom_id res chain seq x y z
N ALA A 1 47.82 -31.49 -8.43
CA ALA A 1 46.61 -31.69 -7.60
C ALA A 1 45.52 -30.77 -8.11
N PRO A 2 44.23 -31.17 -8.10
CA PRO A 2 43.15 -30.25 -8.43
C PRO A 2 43.16 -29.05 -7.45
N PRO A 3 42.76 -27.85 -7.91
CA PRO A 3 42.67 -26.68 -7.04
C PRO A 3 41.69 -26.94 -5.88
N GLY A 4 41.99 -26.37 -4.71
CA GLY A 4 41.10 -26.42 -3.55
C GLY A 4 39.74 -25.82 -3.87
N SER A 5 38.67 -26.53 -3.54
CA SER A 5 37.27 -26.07 -3.68
C SER A 5 36.45 -26.54 -2.50
N PHE A 6 35.34 -25.84 -2.24
CA PHE A 6 34.36 -26.26 -1.26
C PHE A 6 33.10 -26.80 -1.93
N GLU A 7 32.40 -27.67 -1.22
CA GLU A 7 31.11 -28.19 -1.62
C GLU A 7 30.17 -28.19 -0.42
N PHE A 8 28.99 -27.60 -0.58
CA PHE A 8 27.92 -27.71 0.40
C PHE A 8 27.18 -29.02 0.17
N LEU A 9 27.25 -29.92 1.16
CA LEU A 9 26.39 -31.09 1.23
C LEU A 9 25.05 -30.64 1.80
N LEU A 10 23.95 -30.95 1.10
CA LEU A 10 22.61 -30.49 1.46
C LEU A 10 21.76 -31.68 1.90
N ASP A 11 21.44 -31.74 3.19
CA ASP A 11 20.56 -32.76 3.76
C ASP A 11 19.18 -32.15 4.05
N PRO A 12 18.13 -32.47 3.26
CA PRO A 12 16.81 -31.88 3.44
C PRO A 12 16.15 -32.38 4.72
N PHE A 13 15.51 -31.49 5.47
CA PHE A 13 14.72 -31.86 6.66
C PHE A 13 13.33 -31.20 6.72
N VAL A 14 13.07 -30.16 5.92
CA VAL A 14 11.73 -29.60 5.72
C VAL A 14 11.48 -29.40 4.24
N ASP A 15 10.31 -29.83 3.78
CA ASP A 15 9.73 -29.45 2.49
C ASP A 15 8.26 -29.09 2.71
N ARG A 16 7.91 -27.83 2.44
CA ARG A 16 6.55 -27.29 2.56
C ARG A 16 6.15 -26.66 1.25
N ARG A 17 5.00 -27.06 0.74
CA ARG A 17 4.45 -26.52 -0.51
C ARG A 17 3.07 -25.95 -0.28
N SER A 18 2.85 -24.74 -0.79
CA SER A 18 1.55 -24.09 -0.86
C SER A 18 1.22 -23.82 -2.32
N GLU A 19 0.35 -24.65 -2.89
CA GLU A 19 -0.09 -24.51 -4.28
C GLU A 19 -0.89 -23.23 -4.49
N CYS A 20 -1.77 -22.87 -3.54
CA CYS A 20 -2.58 -21.66 -3.60
C CYS A 20 -1.73 -20.38 -3.60
N MET A 21 -0.60 -20.38 -2.89
CA MET A 21 0.32 -19.24 -2.85
C MET A 21 1.42 -19.33 -3.92
N GLY A 22 1.57 -20.48 -4.59
CA GLY A 22 2.68 -20.75 -5.49
C GLY A 22 4.03 -20.70 -4.79
N VAL A 23 4.10 -21.12 -3.53
CA VAL A 23 5.32 -21.07 -2.71
C VAL A 23 5.77 -22.49 -2.39
N GLN A 24 7.06 -22.76 -2.55
CA GLN A 24 7.72 -23.93 -2.01
C GLN A 24 8.89 -23.50 -1.11
N GLU A 25 8.86 -23.94 0.13
CA GLU A 25 9.86 -23.66 1.15
C GLU A 25 10.57 -24.96 1.52
N ARG A 26 11.90 -24.96 1.45
CA ARG A 26 12.73 -26.10 1.84
C ARG A 26 13.83 -25.66 2.77
N HIS A 27 14.12 -26.52 3.75
CA HIS A 27 15.24 -26.31 4.67
C HIS A 27 16.17 -27.50 4.61
N TYR A 28 17.45 -27.19 4.54
CA TYR A 28 18.55 -28.13 4.47
C TYR A 28 19.48 -27.91 5.65
N THR A 29 19.89 -28.99 6.31
CA THR A 29 21.11 -28.95 7.11
C THR A 29 22.27 -29.08 6.14
N THR A 30 23.24 -28.18 6.25
CA THR A 30 24.36 -28.14 5.31
C THR A 30 25.68 -28.26 6.04
N ARG A 31 26.58 -29.04 5.44
CA ARG A 31 27.96 -29.23 5.90
C ARG A 31 28.90 -28.87 4.77
N LEU A 32 30.04 -28.27 5.12
CA LEU A 32 31.03 -27.90 4.13
C LEU A 32 32.06 -29.02 3.96
N ARG A 33 32.25 -29.49 2.73
CA ARG A 33 33.28 -30.46 2.38
C ARG A 33 34.35 -29.80 1.54
N GLN A 34 35.60 -29.86 2.00
CA GLN A 34 36.75 -29.45 1.19
C GLN A 34 37.12 -30.55 0.18
N ARG A 35 37.35 -30.16 -1.07
CA ARG A 35 37.91 -31.00 -2.13
C ARG A 35 39.25 -30.41 -2.58
N GLY A 36 40.31 -31.21 -2.55
CA GLY A 36 41.66 -30.77 -2.90
C GLY A 36 42.35 -29.97 -1.79
N ALA A 37 43.59 -29.54 -2.05
CA ALA A 37 44.36 -28.75 -1.10
C ALA A 37 44.30 -27.27 -1.48
N PHE A 38 43.99 -26.40 -0.51
CA PHE A 38 44.18 -24.96 -0.68
C PHE A 38 45.66 -24.64 -0.52
N ILE A 39 46.25 -23.99 -1.51
CA ILE A 39 47.58 -23.38 -1.40
C ILE A 39 47.40 -22.09 -0.57
N PRO A 40 48.36 -21.67 0.28
CA PRO A 40 48.21 -20.50 1.17
C PRO A 40 47.79 -19.18 0.50
N SER A 41 47.95 -19.07 -0.83
CA SER A 41 47.54 -17.92 -1.64
C SER A 41 46.10 -17.98 -2.17
N HIS A 42 45.38 -19.08 -2.01
CA HIS A 42 43.97 -19.18 -2.41
C HIS A 42 43.06 -18.62 -1.32
N HIS A 43 42.35 -17.56 -1.66
CA HIS A 43 41.40 -16.89 -0.78
C HIS A 43 40.20 -17.81 -0.48
N VAL A 44 40.18 -18.42 0.71
CA VAL A 44 39.05 -19.18 1.27
C VAL A 44 37.68 -18.50 1.01
N PRO A 45 37.54 -17.16 1.11
CA PRO A 45 36.27 -16.48 0.83
C PRO A 45 35.76 -16.64 -0.62
N SER A 46 36.64 -16.61 -1.62
CA SER A 46 36.20 -16.76 -3.00
C SER A 46 35.76 -18.19 -3.28
N ALA A 47 36.49 -19.19 -2.75
CA ALA A 47 36.09 -20.59 -2.87
C ALA A 47 34.73 -20.88 -2.19
N LEU A 48 34.45 -20.20 -1.07
CA LEU A 48 33.18 -20.32 -0.36
C LEU A 48 32.02 -19.68 -1.14
N THR A 49 32.26 -18.50 -1.71
CA THR A 49 31.33 -17.78 -2.59
C THR A 49 30.94 -18.66 -3.80
N GLU A 50 31.92 -19.26 -4.47
CA GLU A 50 31.70 -20.16 -5.61
C GLU A 50 30.94 -21.43 -5.21
N ALA A 51 31.29 -22.04 -4.07
CA ALA A 51 30.61 -23.23 -3.58
C ALA A 51 29.13 -22.97 -3.26
N LEU A 52 28.83 -21.80 -2.69
CA LEU A 52 27.48 -21.40 -2.31
C LEU A 52 26.66 -21.04 -3.55
N HIS A 53 27.26 -20.37 -4.54
CA HIS A 53 26.65 -20.15 -5.85
C HIS A 53 26.29 -21.47 -6.54
N ALA A 54 27.24 -22.40 -6.59
CA ALA A 54 27.05 -23.71 -7.19
C ALA A 54 25.94 -24.51 -6.50
N ALA A 55 25.86 -24.47 -5.17
CA ALA A 55 24.81 -25.12 -4.41
C ALA A 55 23.42 -24.56 -4.75
N VAL A 56 23.26 -23.24 -4.79
CA VAL A 56 21.98 -22.60 -5.15
C VAL A 56 21.60 -22.89 -6.60
N ARG A 57 22.57 -22.88 -7.53
CA ARG A 57 22.32 -23.26 -8.92
C ARG A 57 21.82 -24.69 -9.06
N ARG A 58 22.46 -25.65 -8.38
CA ARG A 58 22.01 -27.05 -8.35
C ARG A 58 20.58 -27.17 -7.85
N LEU A 59 20.21 -26.43 -6.80
CA LEU A 59 18.83 -26.41 -6.29
C LEU A 59 17.84 -25.87 -7.32
N ILE A 60 18.16 -24.75 -7.98
CA ILE A 60 17.33 -24.16 -9.03
C ILE A 60 17.11 -25.13 -10.20
N GLU A 61 18.19 -25.80 -10.63
CA GLU A 61 18.16 -26.77 -11.73
C GLU A 61 17.39 -28.04 -11.35
N GLN A 62 17.64 -28.60 -10.17
CA GLN A 62 16.94 -29.78 -9.65
C GLN A 62 15.44 -29.55 -9.48
N ASP A 63 15.06 -28.35 -9.02
CA ASP A 63 13.67 -27.98 -8.75
C ASP A 63 12.93 -27.46 -9.97
N HIS A 64 13.58 -27.41 -11.13
CA HIS A 64 13.01 -26.90 -12.38
C HIS A 64 12.39 -25.51 -12.19
N VAL A 65 13.02 -24.67 -11.38
CA VAL A 65 12.52 -23.32 -11.06
C VAL A 65 12.56 -22.47 -12.32
N LEU A 66 11.40 -21.90 -12.69
CA LEU A 66 11.30 -21.09 -13.90
C LEU A 66 12.15 -19.82 -13.77
N ALA A 67 12.74 -19.39 -14.88
CA ALA A 67 13.64 -18.23 -14.95
C ALA A 67 13.05 -16.93 -14.34
N GLN A 68 11.73 -16.76 -14.43
CA GLN A 68 10.99 -15.60 -13.91
C GLN A 68 10.69 -15.67 -12.41
N ASP A 69 10.72 -16.87 -11.83
CA ASP A 69 10.36 -17.11 -10.44
C ASP A 69 11.42 -16.55 -9.50
N ARG A 70 11.00 -16.24 -8.28
CA ARG A 70 11.88 -15.62 -7.28
C ARG A 70 12.39 -16.68 -6.30
N VAL A 71 13.66 -16.56 -5.98
CA VAL A 71 14.36 -17.40 -5.01
C VAL A 71 14.77 -16.52 -3.83
N TYR A 72 14.35 -16.93 -2.65
CA TYR A 72 14.77 -16.36 -1.37
C TYR A 72 15.68 -17.38 -0.70
N LEU A 73 16.76 -16.88 -0.10
CA LEU A 73 17.74 -17.69 0.59
C LEU A 73 17.87 -17.17 2.00
N GLY A 74 17.90 -18.08 2.96
CA GLY A 74 18.33 -17.78 4.32
C GLY A 74 19.45 -18.73 4.71
N LEU A 75 20.51 -18.21 5.31
CA LEU A 75 21.60 -18.99 5.87
C LEU A 75 21.71 -18.69 7.35
N SER A 76 21.74 -19.72 8.17
CA SER A 76 21.99 -19.61 9.60
C SER A 76 22.99 -20.67 10.04
N SER A 77 23.63 -20.42 11.17
CA SER A 77 24.55 -21.36 11.82
C SER A 77 24.44 -21.15 13.32
N ASN A 78 24.78 -22.19 14.08
CA ASN A 78 24.93 -22.14 15.53
C ASN A 78 25.93 -21.08 16.01
N ARG A 79 26.88 -20.65 15.17
CA ARG A 79 27.87 -19.60 15.48
C ARG A 79 27.49 -18.21 14.98
N LEU A 80 26.39 -18.08 14.24
CA LEU A 80 25.91 -16.80 13.72
C LEU A 80 24.86 -16.24 14.68
N SER A 81 25.07 -15.01 15.17
CA SER A 81 24.11 -14.32 16.05
C SER A 81 22.78 -14.01 15.35
N HIS A 82 22.80 -13.86 14.02
CA HIS A 82 21.64 -13.59 13.20
C HIS A 82 21.64 -14.47 11.95
N ALA A 83 20.48 -15.00 11.59
CA ALA A 83 20.27 -15.64 10.30
C ALA A 83 20.35 -14.58 9.18
N TYR A 84 21.20 -14.82 8.19
CA TYR A 84 21.25 -13.98 7.01
C TYR A 84 20.10 -14.35 6.09
N ASN A 85 19.19 -13.42 5.84
CA ASN A 85 18.06 -13.63 4.95
C ASN A 85 18.15 -12.67 3.77
N TYR A 86 18.16 -13.22 2.56
CA TYR A 86 18.20 -12.45 1.34
C TYR A 86 16.87 -12.43 0.61
N HIS A 87 16.50 -11.23 0.16
CA HIS A 87 15.22 -10.98 -0.47
C HIS A 87 15.27 -11.10 -2.01
N GLY A 88 14.89 -12.27 -2.51
CA GLY A 88 14.07 -12.45 -3.71
C GLY A 88 14.67 -12.00 -5.04
N LEU A 89 15.80 -12.60 -5.44
CA LEU A 89 16.32 -12.52 -6.81
C LEU A 89 15.58 -13.50 -7.73
N THR A 90 15.51 -13.20 -9.03
CA THR A 90 14.92 -14.15 -9.99
C THR A 90 15.87 -15.32 -10.26
N ALA A 91 15.33 -16.51 -10.55
CA ALA A 91 16.14 -17.68 -10.88
C ALA A 91 17.08 -17.42 -12.07
N ASN A 92 16.64 -16.65 -13.08
CA ASN A 92 17.50 -16.24 -14.19
C ASN A 92 18.73 -15.44 -13.73
N LYS A 93 18.57 -14.55 -12.74
CA LYS A 93 19.70 -13.77 -12.20
C LYS A 93 20.68 -14.67 -11.44
N TRP A 94 20.17 -15.65 -10.70
CA TRP A 94 21.03 -16.66 -10.04
C TRP A 94 21.83 -17.48 -11.05
N LEU A 95 21.20 -17.93 -12.14
CA LEU A 95 21.84 -18.76 -13.17
C LEU A 95 22.86 -17.98 -14.02
N ARG A 96 22.53 -16.74 -14.40
CA ARG A 96 23.45 -15.87 -15.18
C ARG A 96 24.57 -15.27 -14.32
N GLY A 97 24.37 -15.20 -13.01
CA GLY A 97 25.25 -14.47 -12.09
C GLY A 97 25.15 -12.95 -12.28
N GLY A 98 26.18 -12.25 -11.83
CA GLY A 98 26.35 -10.81 -11.98
C GLY A 98 26.50 -10.09 -10.65
N ALA A 99 26.87 -8.81 -10.70
CA ALA A 99 27.32 -8.04 -9.55
C ALA A 99 26.39 -8.09 -8.32
N GLN A 100 25.07 -8.23 -8.52
CA GLN A 100 24.12 -8.34 -7.41
C GLN A 100 24.20 -9.70 -6.68
N VAL A 101 24.43 -10.79 -7.42
CA VAL A 101 24.68 -12.13 -6.87
C VAL A 101 26.07 -12.18 -6.25
N ASP A 102 27.06 -11.61 -6.92
CA ASP A 102 28.44 -11.62 -6.44
C ASP A 102 28.58 -10.84 -5.12
N ALA A 103 28.02 -9.63 -5.05
CA ALA A 103 28.02 -8.83 -3.82
C ALA A 103 27.29 -9.52 -2.67
N LEU A 104 26.18 -10.21 -2.98
CA LEU A 104 25.43 -10.98 -2.01
C LEU A 104 26.25 -12.15 -1.45
N LEU A 105 26.83 -12.96 -2.33
CA LEU A 105 27.62 -14.11 -1.95
C LEU A 105 28.91 -13.69 -1.23
N GLN A 106 29.51 -12.58 -1.64
CA GLN A 106 30.66 -11.98 -0.95
C GLN A 106 30.28 -11.53 0.46
N GLN A 107 29.08 -10.97 0.66
CA GLN A 107 28.59 -10.62 1.99
C GLN A 107 28.34 -11.86 2.86
N MET A 108 27.74 -12.92 2.29
CA MET A 108 27.57 -14.20 2.98
C MET A 108 28.91 -14.82 3.35
N SER A 109 29.88 -14.81 2.42
CA SER A 109 31.22 -15.33 2.68
C SER A 109 31.97 -14.49 3.72
N ALA A 110 31.83 -13.17 3.69
CA ALA A 110 32.43 -12.29 4.69
C ALA A 110 31.83 -12.58 6.07
N MET A 111 30.51 -12.78 6.17
CA MET A 111 29.85 -13.14 7.42
C MET A 111 30.31 -14.49 7.98
N LEU A 112 30.49 -15.48 7.10
CA LEU A 112 31.01 -16.80 7.49
C LEU A 112 32.47 -16.71 7.98
N ASN A 113 33.24 -15.76 7.44
CA ASN A 113 34.66 -15.58 7.77
C ASN A 113 34.91 -14.57 8.91
N SER A 114 33.98 -13.66 9.20
CA SER A 114 34.19 -12.52 10.12
C SER A 114 34.09 -12.87 11.60
N ASN A 115 33.65 -14.08 11.96
CA ASN A 115 33.53 -14.51 13.36
C ASN A 115 34.79 -15.21 13.91
N GLU A 116 35.96 -15.08 13.24
CA GLU A 116 37.29 -15.58 13.67
C GLU A 116 37.39 -17.08 14.05
N GLN A 117 36.30 -17.84 13.90
CA GLN A 117 36.17 -19.23 14.30
C GLN A 117 35.35 -20.01 13.26
N PHE A 118 35.59 -19.75 11.98
CA PHE A 118 35.06 -20.60 10.93
C PHE A 118 35.73 -21.98 11.04
N ASP A 119 34.93 -23.00 11.35
CA ASP A 119 35.39 -24.38 11.42
C ASP A 119 34.76 -25.20 10.29
N MET A 120 35.53 -26.12 9.72
CA MET A 120 35.05 -27.02 8.67
C MET A 120 33.90 -27.92 9.16
N ASP A 121 33.84 -28.16 10.47
CA ASP A 121 32.83 -28.98 11.13
C ASP A 121 31.56 -28.19 11.51
N ASP A 122 31.45 -26.93 11.13
CA ASP A 122 30.27 -26.13 11.46
C ASP A 122 29.01 -26.63 10.74
N SER A 123 27.94 -26.74 11.51
CA SER A 123 26.61 -27.05 11.01
C SER A 123 25.92 -25.77 10.57
N PHE A 124 25.54 -25.71 9.31
CA PHE A 124 24.77 -24.62 8.73
C PHE A 124 23.33 -25.09 8.47
N GLN A 125 22.40 -24.16 8.48
CA GLN A 125 21.02 -24.35 8.04
C GLN A 125 20.77 -23.41 6.87
N LEU A 126 20.49 -24.00 5.71
CA LEU A 126 20.12 -23.30 4.49
C LEU A 126 18.62 -23.42 4.29
N SER A 127 17.94 -22.27 4.28
CA SER A 127 16.57 -22.16 3.82
C SER A 127 16.54 -21.68 2.38
N PHE A 128 15.80 -22.40 1.55
CA PHE A 128 15.58 -22.12 0.14
C PHE A 128 14.07 -21.99 -0.07
N THR A 129 13.61 -20.79 -0.40
CA THR A 129 12.19 -20.56 -0.71
C THR A 129 12.04 -20.13 -2.15
N HIS A 130 11.38 -20.97 -2.93
CA HIS A 130 10.93 -20.69 -4.28
C HIS A 130 9.53 -20.08 -4.23
N VAL A 131 9.36 -18.96 -4.92
CA VAL A 131 8.06 -18.30 -5.10
C VAL A 131 7.81 -18.16 -6.59
N HIS A 132 6.74 -18.82 -7.05
CA HIS A 132 6.26 -18.67 -8.41
C HIS A 132 5.95 -17.20 -8.69
N ALA A 133 6.52 -16.67 -9.77
CA ALA A 133 6.14 -15.35 -10.22
C ALA A 133 4.67 -15.43 -10.60
N SER A 134 3.82 -14.67 -9.91
CA SER A 134 2.42 -14.56 -10.32
C SER A 134 2.41 -14.16 -11.81
N PRO A 135 1.55 -14.77 -12.64
CA PRO A 135 1.38 -14.30 -14.01
C PRO A 135 1.18 -12.80 -13.95
N ALA A 136 1.91 -12.05 -14.79
CA ALA A 136 1.87 -10.60 -14.80
C ALA A 136 0.42 -10.16 -15.00
N GLY A 137 -0.28 -9.92 -13.90
CA GLY A 137 -1.70 -9.70 -13.94
C GLY A 137 -1.95 -8.40 -14.67
N SER A 138 -2.81 -8.43 -15.69
CA SER A 138 -3.42 -7.26 -16.31
C SER A 138 -4.36 -6.49 -15.36
N GLY A 139 -4.26 -6.77 -14.04
CA GLY A 139 -5.15 -6.26 -13.02
C GLY A 139 -5.00 -4.75 -12.88
N TYR A 140 -6.04 -4.02 -13.30
CA TYR A 140 -6.25 -2.63 -12.91
C TYR A 140 -5.87 -2.44 -11.45
N LYS A 141 -4.95 -1.50 -11.16
CA LYS A 141 -4.47 -1.16 -9.81
C LYS A 141 -5.63 -1.27 -8.81
N ARG A 142 -5.51 -2.16 -7.82
CA ARG A 142 -6.57 -2.40 -6.81
C ARG A 142 -6.97 -1.05 -6.19
N LYS A 143 -8.11 -0.51 -6.62
CA LYS A 143 -8.55 0.87 -6.36
C LYS A 143 -8.87 1.16 -4.89
N LEU A 144 -8.62 0.23 -3.97
CA LEU A 144 -9.08 0.25 -2.58
C LEU A 144 -7.96 0.01 -1.56
N LYS A 145 -6.68 0.05 -1.95
CA LYS A 145 -5.59 0.05 -0.96
C LYS A 145 -5.57 1.39 -0.21
N PRO A 146 -5.69 1.40 1.13
CA PRO A 146 -5.47 2.61 1.93
C PRO A 146 -4.10 3.22 1.59
N GLY A 147 -4.03 4.55 1.45
CA GLY A 147 -2.79 5.26 1.06
C GLY A 147 -2.59 5.47 -0.45
N HIS A 148 -3.27 4.71 -1.33
CA HIS A 148 -3.13 4.85 -2.79
C HIS A 148 -4.21 5.74 -3.45
N SER A 149 -5.11 6.32 -2.66
CA SER A 149 -6.09 7.30 -3.15
C SER A 149 -6.38 8.33 -2.06
N ALA A 150 -6.59 9.58 -2.45
CA ALA A 150 -6.97 10.65 -1.52
C ALA A 150 -8.18 10.25 -0.67
N LEU A 151 -8.19 10.66 0.60
CA LEU A 151 -9.28 10.35 1.56
C LEU A 151 -10.66 10.71 0.99
N THR A 152 -10.74 11.78 0.20
CA THR A 152 -11.94 12.22 -0.53
C THR A 152 -12.47 11.17 -1.50
N SER A 153 -11.59 10.42 -2.16
CA SER A 153 -11.95 9.32 -3.07
C SER A 153 -12.43 8.08 -2.32
N PHE A 154 -11.91 7.84 -1.11
CA PHE A 154 -12.38 6.77 -0.24
C PHE A 154 -13.77 7.06 0.32
N LYS A 155 -14.01 8.31 0.77
CA LYS A 155 -15.34 8.78 1.22
C LYS A 155 -16.42 8.62 0.14
N LYS A 156 -16.09 8.86 -1.14
CA LYS A 156 -16.99 8.63 -2.29
C LYS A 156 -17.34 7.15 -2.53
N LYS A 157 -16.46 6.23 -2.13
CA LYS A 157 -16.67 4.77 -2.32
C LYS A 157 -17.43 4.12 -1.17
N LYS A 158 -17.41 4.73 0.02
CA LYS A 158 -18.28 4.31 1.12
C LYS A 158 -19.74 4.60 0.75
N LEU A 159 -20.48 3.55 0.43
CA LEU A 159 -21.92 3.60 0.10
C LEU A 159 -22.80 4.06 1.28
N SER A 160 -22.22 4.30 2.46
CA SER A 160 -22.88 4.83 3.65
C SER A 160 -23.11 6.34 3.62
N MET A 161 -22.48 7.09 2.69
CA MET A 161 -22.66 8.53 2.55
C MET A 161 -23.11 8.89 1.12
N LEU A 162 -24.22 9.63 1.00
CA LEU A 162 -24.65 10.19 -0.27
C LEU A 162 -24.17 11.64 -0.38
N LEU A 163 -23.31 11.91 -1.37
CA LEU A 163 -22.83 13.25 -1.65
C LEU A 163 -23.79 13.95 -2.60
N ILE A 164 -24.46 15.00 -2.11
CA ILE A 164 -25.23 15.92 -2.94
C ILE A 164 -24.24 16.87 -3.63
N LYS A 165 -24.35 16.98 -4.96
CA LYS A 165 -23.51 17.90 -5.73
C LYS A 165 -23.97 19.34 -5.48
N LYS A 166 -23.04 20.21 -5.07
CA LYS A 166 -23.26 21.66 -4.97
C LYS A 166 -23.12 22.26 -6.36
N GLY A 167 -24.23 22.67 -6.94
CA GLY A 167 -24.29 23.42 -8.21
C GLY A 167 -25.39 24.49 -8.23
N ASP A 168 -26.27 24.46 -7.23
CA ASP A 168 -27.36 25.39 -7.00
C ASP A 168 -27.54 25.61 -5.48
N GLU A 169 -28.43 26.53 -5.12
CA GLU A 169 -28.76 26.88 -3.73
C GLU A 169 -29.76 25.88 -3.09
N LEU A 170 -29.95 24.71 -3.70
CA LEU A 170 -30.95 23.71 -3.29
C LEU A 170 -30.34 22.53 -2.53
N CYS A 171 -29.07 22.57 -2.10
CA CYS A 171 -28.38 21.41 -1.52
C CYS A 171 -29.15 20.78 -0.33
N SER A 172 -29.78 21.60 0.52
CA SER A 172 -30.50 21.15 1.72
C SER A 172 -31.82 20.51 1.33
N ALA A 173 -32.60 21.16 0.46
CA ALA A 173 -33.83 20.61 -0.08
C ALA A 173 -33.56 19.30 -0.84
N ARG A 174 -32.50 19.25 -1.69
CA ARG A 174 -32.04 18.02 -2.38
C ARG A 174 -31.71 16.90 -1.40
N THR A 175 -31.11 17.22 -0.25
CA THR A 175 -30.81 16.23 0.79
C THR A 175 -32.10 15.66 1.39
N ILE A 176 -33.05 16.54 1.74
CA ILE A 176 -34.33 16.16 2.34
C ILE A 176 -35.16 15.30 1.39
N VAL A 177 -35.34 15.73 0.12
CA VAL A 177 -36.11 14.94 -0.86
C VAL A 177 -35.45 13.61 -1.19
N THR A 178 -34.11 13.54 -1.15
CA THR A 178 -33.38 12.27 -1.32
C THR A 178 -33.60 11.35 -0.12
N ALA A 179 -33.56 11.86 1.11
CA ALA A 179 -33.85 11.07 2.30
C ALA A 179 -35.30 10.56 2.27
N LYS A 180 -36.26 11.43 1.95
CA LYS A 180 -37.69 11.10 1.78
C LYS A 180 -37.89 10.02 0.72
N ALA A 181 -37.32 10.18 -0.48
CA ALA A 181 -37.42 9.18 -1.55
C ALA A 181 -36.86 7.80 -1.17
N ARG A 182 -35.87 7.74 -0.26
CA ARG A 182 -35.35 6.48 0.29
C ARG A 182 -36.32 5.82 1.25
N LEU A 183 -36.91 6.61 2.16
CA LEU A 183 -37.88 6.13 3.15
C LEU A 183 -39.17 5.66 2.46
N ASP A 184 -39.63 6.42 1.47
CA ASP A 184 -40.85 6.13 0.71
C ASP A 184 -40.64 5.02 -0.35
N GLN A 185 -39.46 4.41 -0.43
CA GLN A 185 -39.08 3.39 -1.43
C GLN A 185 -39.45 3.79 -2.87
N HIS A 186 -39.18 5.04 -3.21
CA HIS A 186 -39.65 5.64 -4.45
C HIS A 186 -39.17 4.84 -5.69
N PRO A 187 -40.03 4.55 -6.70
CA PRO A 187 -39.66 3.74 -7.87
C PRO A 187 -38.43 4.25 -8.64
N SER A 188 -38.21 5.56 -8.61
CA SER A 188 -37.05 6.23 -9.20
C SER A 188 -35.91 6.54 -8.22
N TRP A 189 -35.78 5.81 -7.10
CA TRP A 189 -34.74 6.01 -6.07
C TRP A 189 -33.33 6.19 -6.66
N ASP A 190 -32.99 5.37 -7.64
CA ASP A 190 -31.70 5.40 -8.31
C ASP A 190 -31.40 6.74 -9.01
N ARG A 191 -32.44 7.46 -9.45
CA ARG A 191 -32.32 8.79 -10.05
C ARG A 191 -32.08 9.87 -8.99
N PHE A 192 -32.71 9.75 -7.82
CA PHE A 192 -32.44 10.60 -6.65
C PHE A 192 -31.01 10.40 -6.12
N LYS A 193 -30.60 9.14 -5.94
CA LYS A 193 -29.24 8.77 -5.49
C LYS A 193 -28.14 9.35 -6.39
N ARG A 194 -28.35 9.40 -7.70
CA ARG A 194 -27.37 9.93 -8.68
C ARG A 194 -27.44 11.46 -8.85
N GLY A 195 -28.39 12.14 -8.20
CA GLY A 195 -28.60 13.59 -8.32
C GLY A 195 -29.06 14.02 -9.71
N ARG A 196 -29.98 13.26 -10.33
CA ARG A 196 -30.56 13.59 -11.64
C ARG A 196 -31.60 14.71 -11.53
N ARG A 197 -32.11 15.20 -12.68
CA ARG A 197 -33.05 16.35 -12.77
C ARG A 197 -34.26 16.22 -11.83
N ILE A 198 -34.82 15.02 -11.69
CA ILE A 198 -35.90 14.71 -10.74
C ILE A 198 -35.61 15.14 -9.30
N GLN A 199 -34.37 15.01 -8.83
CA GLN A 199 -33.99 15.46 -7.48
C GLN A 199 -34.09 16.99 -7.36
N ALA A 200 -33.76 17.71 -8.42
CA ALA A 200 -33.82 19.18 -8.45
C ALA A 200 -35.25 19.69 -8.54
N GLU A 201 -36.07 19.07 -9.39
CA GLU A 201 -37.50 19.35 -9.54
C GLU A 201 -38.23 19.17 -8.20
N HIS A 202 -38.08 18.02 -7.56
CA HIS A 202 -38.69 17.79 -6.25
C HIS A 202 -38.13 18.71 -5.15
N ALA A 203 -36.85 19.10 -5.21
CA ALA A 203 -36.30 20.07 -4.27
C ALA A 203 -36.91 21.46 -4.45
N VAL A 204 -37.21 21.85 -5.69
CA VAL A 204 -37.95 23.06 -6.04
C VAL A 204 -39.38 22.98 -5.52
N ASP A 205 -40.07 21.87 -5.78
CA ASP A 205 -41.45 21.65 -5.34
C ASP A 205 -41.56 21.72 -3.82
N LEU A 206 -40.60 21.13 -3.10
CA LEU A 206 -40.52 21.20 -1.65
C LEU A 206 -40.51 22.65 -1.14
N HIS A 207 -39.75 23.55 -1.78
CA HIS A 207 -39.74 24.98 -1.40
C HIS A 207 -41.09 25.66 -1.63
N HIS A 208 -41.79 25.29 -2.71
CA HIS A 208 -43.13 25.82 -2.99
C HIS A 208 -44.16 25.31 -1.98
N GLU A 209 -44.13 24.01 -1.66
CA GLU A 209 -45.02 23.38 -0.68
C GLU A 209 -44.83 23.95 0.73
N THR A 210 -43.57 24.10 1.17
CA THR A 210 -43.26 24.60 2.52
C THR A 210 -43.24 26.13 2.61
N ARG A 211 -43.43 26.83 1.49
CA ARG A 211 -43.32 28.31 1.36
C ARG A 211 -41.99 28.85 1.90
N VAL A 212 -40.93 28.06 1.83
CA VAL A 212 -39.58 28.48 2.27
C VAL A 212 -38.86 29.08 1.07
N PRO A 213 -38.43 30.35 1.12
CA PRO A 213 -37.74 30.98 -0.01
C PRO A 213 -36.43 30.28 -0.34
N ARG A 214 -36.09 30.28 -1.64
CA ARG A 214 -34.77 29.82 -2.11
C ARG A 214 -33.73 30.86 -1.70
N ALA A 215 -32.55 30.41 -1.28
CA ALA A 215 -31.54 31.27 -0.66
C ALA A 215 -30.78 32.17 -1.66
N HIS A 216 -31.46 33.08 -2.36
CA HIS A 216 -30.83 34.13 -3.17
C HIS A 216 -30.61 35.38 -2.31
N HIS A 217 -29.35 35.85 -2.22
CA HIS A 217 -29.04 37.20 -1.74
C HIS A 217 -28.33 37.94 -2.86
N ALA A 218 -29.06 38.82 -3.54
CA ALA A 218 -28.52 39.90 -4.35
C ALA A 218 -28.73 41.18 -3.54
N CYS A 219 -27.65 41.84 -3.14
CA CYS A 219 -27.74 43.20 -2.64
C CYS A 219 -27.55 44.14 -3.83
N ASP A 220 -28.61 44.83 -4.22
CA ASP A 220 -28.60 45.69 -5.42
C ASP A 220 -27.76 46.97 -5.26
N ASN A 221 -27.24 47.26 -4.04
CA ASN A 221 -26.68 48.58 -3.70
C ASN A 221 -25.17 48.66 -3.44
N ASN A 222 -24.34 47.66 -3.78
CA ASN A 222 -22.88 47.87 -3.75
C ASN A 222 -22.09 46.93 -4.70
N PRO A 223 -21.73 47.38 -5.91
CA PRO A 223 -21.05 46.54 -6.89
C PRO A 223 -19.56 46.35 -6.62
N ASP A 224 -18.89 47.24 -5.88
CA ASP A 224 -17.43 47.30 -5.90
C ASP A 224 -16.74 46.78 -4.63
N HIS A 225 -17.41 46.71 -3.47
CA HIS A 225 -16.77 46.15 -2.26
C HIS A 225 -17.77 45.55 -1.26
N CYS A 226 -17.47 44.34 -0.76
CA CYS A 226 -17.89 43.96 0.58
C CYS A 226 -16.75 43.19 1.25
N SER A 227 -16.03 43.87 2.15
CA SER A 227 -14.95 43.26 2.91
C SER A 227 -15.47 42.75 4.26
N PRO A 228 -16.18 43.59 5.03
CA PRO A 228 -17.39 43.19 5.77
C PRO A 228 -18.33 44.41 5.92
N CYS A 229 -19.65 44.30 5.67
CA CYS A 229 -20.53 45.46 5.92
C CYS A 229 -20.64 45.74 7.44
N LEU A 230 -19.83 46.70 7.92
CA LEU A 230 -19.72 47.27 9.26
C LEU A 230 -20.96 48.07 9.69
N GLN A 231 -22.13 47.46 9.66
CA GLN A 231 -23.32 47.97 10.36
C GLN A 231 -23.94 46.83 11.16
N THR A 232 -23.74 46.89 12.48
CA THR A 232 -24.43 46.05 13.46
C THR A 232 -25.92 46.40 13.44
N GLY A 233 -26.66 45.90 12.45
CA GLY A 233 -28.08 46.21 12.30
C GLY A 233 -28.69 46.03 10.91
N CYS A 234 -27.96 45.55 9.90
CA CYS A 234 -28.57 45.30 8.59
C CYS A 234 -29.58 44.12 8.66
N PRO A 235 -30.88 44.33 8.34
CA PRO A 235 -31.90 43.27 8.37
C PRO A 235 -31.63 42.10 7.39
N ASP A 236 -30.74 42.30 6.41
CA ASP A 236 -30.35 41.28 5.44
C ASP A 236 -29.09 40.50 5.85
N TYR A 237 -28.31 41.00 6.82
CA TYR A 237 -27.19 40.26 7.41
C TYR A 237 -27.68 39.04 8.22
N THR A 238 -28.82 39.17 8.89
CA THR A 238 -29.49 38.06 9.59
C THR A 238 -29.97 36.95 8.63
N LYS A 239 -30.04 37.20 7.31
CA LYS A 239 -30.35 36.18 6.28
C LYS A 239 -29.12 35.48 5.69
N ALA A 240 -27.90 35.87 6.03
CA ALA A 240 -26.69 35.18 5.56
C ALA A 240 -26.51 33.77 6.16
N GLN A 241 -27.38 33.35 7.09
CA GLN A 241 -27.39 32.03 7.71
C GLN A 241 -27.80 30.86 6.79
N GLY A 242 -27.93 31.07 5.47
CA GLY A 242 -28.41 30.05 4.51
C GLY A 242 -27.35 29.34 3.67
N ARG A 243 -26.05 29.65 3.80
CA ARG A 243 -25.03 29.03 2.93
C ARG A 243 -24.70 27.61 3.36
N CYS A 244 -24.97 26.67 2.46
CA CYS A 244 -24.63 25.26 2.59
C CYS A 244 -23.13 25.04 2.86
N GLY A 245 -22.82 24.45 4.02
CA GLY A 245 -21.46 24.21 4.49
C GLY A 245 -20.90 25.30 5.41
N TYR A 246 -21.68 26.34 5.74
CA TYR A 246 -21.31 27.37 6.69
C TYR A 246 -22.10 27.22 7.99
N ILE A 247 -21.44 27.45 9.11
CA ILE A 247 -22.00 27.37 10.46
C ILE A 247 -21.59 28.60 11.26
N THR A 248 -22.35 28.96 12.28
CA THR A 248 -21.87 29.92 13.29
C THR A 248 -20.91 29.17 14.22
N CYS A 249 -19.63 29.54 14.21
CA CYS A 249 -18.64 28.95 15.09
C CYS A 249 -18.97 29.29 16.55
N PRO A 250 -19.09 28.31 17.47
CA PRO A 250 -19.44 28.58 18.86
C PRO A 250 -18.31 29.26 19.65
N LEU A 251 -17.08 29.28 19.12
CA LEU A 251 -15.90 29.85 19.79
C LEU A 251 -15.69 31.32 19.44
N CYS A 252 -15.78 31.68 18.16
CA CYS A 252 -15.58 33.06 17.71
C CYS A 252 -16.88 33.78 17.31
N HIS A 253 -18.02 33.09 17.41
CA HIS A 253 -19.35 33.57 17.01
C HIS A 253 -19.47 34.06 15.55
N HIS A 254 -18.46 33.81 14.70
CA HIS A 254 -18.49 34.15 13.29
C HIS A 254 -19.16 33.07 12.43
N TYR A 255 -19.84 33.48 11.37
CA TYR A 255 -20.43 32.58 10.37
C TYR A 255 -19.36 32.17 9.33
N VAL A 256 -18.97 30.89 9.36
CA VAL A 256 -17.73 30.40 8.74
C VAL A 256 -17.95 29.07 8.04
N GLU A 257 -17.14 28.77 7.02
CA GLU A 257 -17.23 27.50 6.31
C GLU A 257 -16.69 26.36 7.19
N ALA A 258 -17.54 25.39 7.52
CA ALA A 258 -17.28 24.33 8.50
C ALA A 258 -16.07 23.44 8.14
N LEU A 259 -15.71 23.36 6.86
CA LEU A 259 -14.62 22.49 6.38
C LEU A 259 -13.25 23.16 6.40
N SER A 260 -13.20 24.48 6.36
CA SER A 260 -11.95 25.26 6.22
C SER A 260 -11.66 26.12 7.44
N HIS A 261 -12.66 26.35 8.30
CA HIS A 261 -12.51 27.18 9.49
C HIS A 261 -11.61 26.51 10.56
N ARG A 262 -10.67 27.30 11.09
CA ARG A 262 -9.65 26.88 12.06
C ARG A 262 -9.66 27.77 13.30
N CYS A 263 -10.77 27.78 14.04
CA CYS A 263 -10.74 28.27 15.41
C CYS A 263 -10.22 27.13 16.29
N PHE A 264 -8.95 27.21 16.67
CA PHE A 264 -8.35 26.30 17.63
C PHE A 264 -8.69 26.78 19.05
N ILE A 265 -9.09 25.87 19.93
CA ILE A 265 -8.91 26.07 21.36
C ILE A 265 -7.42 25.89 21.59
N GLN A 266 -6.69 26.96 21.92
CA GLN A 266 -5.40 26.80 22.59
C GLN A 266 -5.73 26.30 24.00
N VAL A 267 -5.40 25.03 24.26
CA VAL A 267 -5.21 24.50 25.62
C VAL A 267 -3.72 24.44 25.87
#